data_AF-A0A379WSF8-F1
#
_entry.id   AF-A0A379WSF8-F1
#
_cell.length_a   1.000
_cell.length_b   1.000
_cell.length_c   1.000
_cell.angle_alpha   90.00
_cell.angle_beta   90.00
_cell.angle_gamma   90.00
#
_symmetry.space_group_name_H-M   'P 1'
#
loop_
_entity.id
_entity.type
_entity.pdbx_description
1 polymer ?
#
loop_
_entity_poly.entity_id
_entity_poly.type
_entity_poly.pdbx_seq_one_letter_code
_entity_poly.pdbx_strand_id
1 'polypeptide(L)'
;MGQLQRNARDLQESVMSIRMMPMEYVFSRFPRLVRDLAGKLGKQVELTLVGSSTELDKSLIERIIDPLTHLVRNSLDHGIEMPEKRLEAGKMLSAT
;
A
#
# COMPACT_ATOMS: atom_id res chain seq x y z
N MET A 1 -38.10 -5.06 -20.48
CA MET A 1 -36.63 -5.25 -20.56
C MET A 1 -35.84 -4.28 -19.66
N GLY A 2 -36.09 -2.96 -19.68
CA GLY A 2 -35.27 -2.00 -18.91
C GLY A 2 -35.39 -2.05 -17.36
N GLN A 3 -36.51 -2.50 -16.80
CA GLN A 3 -36.67 -2.59 -15.33
C GLN A 3 -35.93 -3.79 -14.73
N LEU A 4 -35.85 -4.91 -15.45
CA LEU A 4 -35.06 -6.07 -15.04
C LEU A 4 -33.56 -5.74 -15.02
N GLN A 5 -33.07 -4.99 -16.02
CA GLN A 5 -31.68 -4.54 -16.08
C GLN A 5 -31.34 -3.55 -14.96
N ARG A 6 -32.25 -2.64 -14.60
CA ARG A 6 -32.07 -1.74 -13.44
C ARG A 6 -31.95 -2.52 -12.14
N ASN A 7 -32.91 -3.42 -11.86
CA ASN A 7 -32.88 -4.22 -10.65
C ASN A 7 -31.61 -5.10 -10.56
N ALA A 8 -31.15 -5.67 -11.68
CA ALA A 8 -29.92 -6.46 -11.72
C ALA A 8 -28.67 -5.60 -11.40
N ARG A 9 -28.63 -4.36 -11.89
CA ARG A 9 -27.54 -3.42 -11.59
C ARG A 9 -27.54 -3.00 -10.12
N ASP A 10 -28.70 -2.66 -9.57
CA ASP A 10 -28.82 -2.24 -8.16
C ASP A 10 -28.42 -3.39 -7.21
N LEU A 11 -28.78 -4.63 -7.57
CA LEU A 11 -28.34 -5.81 -6.84
C LEU A 11 -26.83 -6.01 -6.95
N GLN A 12 -26.25 -5.85 -8.15
CA GLN A 12 -24.81 -5.95 -8.34
C GLN A 12 -24.06 -4.91 -7.51
N GLU A 13 -24.50 -3.65 -7.51
CA GLU A 13 -23.91 -2.57 -6.72
C GLU A 13 -24.00 -2.87 -5.21
N SER A 14 -25.15 -3.39 -4.75
CA SER A 14 -25.35 -3.82 -3.36
C SER A 14 -24.44 -5.00 -2.96
N VAL A 15 -24.19 -5.94 -3.87
CA VAL A 15 -23.26 -7.05 -3.62
C VAL A 15 -21.82 -6.57 -3.60
N MET A 16 -21.45 -5.60 -4.45
CA MET A 16 -20.12 -5.00 -4.44
C MET A 16 -19.86 -4.30 -3.10
N SER A 17 -20.83 -3.53 -2.58
CA SER A 17 -20.66 -2.79 -1.33
C SER A 17 -20.43 -3.70 -0.12
N ILE A 18 -21.08 -4.87 -0.05
CA ILE A 18 -20.87 -5.87 1.02
C ILE A 18 -19.44 -6.45 1.00
N ARG A 19 -18.76 -6.45 -0.15
CA ARG A 19 -17.41 -7.01 -0.31
C ARG A 19 -16.29 -5.99 -0.08
N MET A 20 -16.64 -4.75 0.21
CA MET A 20 -15.68 -3.69 0.51
C MET A 20 -14.99 -3.96 1.85
N MET A 21 -13.66 -3.80 1.87
CA MET A 21 -12.86 -3.86 3.09
C MET A 21 -11.89 -2.67 3.14
N PRO A 22 -11.53 -2.17 4.33
CA PRO A 22 -10.58 -1.07 4.47
C PRO A 22 -9.16 -1.47 4.04
N MET A 23 -8.42 -0.52 3.48
CA MET A 23 -7.03 -0.74 3.05
C MET A 23 -6.07 -1.04 4.22
N GLU A 24 -6.48 -0.74 5.45
CA GLU A 24 -5.77 -1.07 6.69
C GLU A 24 -5.34 -2.55 6.78
N TYR A 25 -6.13 -3.49 6.22
CA TYR A 25 -5.78 -4.91 6.17
C TYR A 25 -4.48 -5.21 5.39
N VAL A 26 -4.18 -4.37 4.39
CA VAL A 26 -2.91 -4.42 3.66
C VAL A 26 -1.85 -3.62 4.42
N PHE A 27 -2.15 -2.38 4.77
CA PHE A 27 -1.15 -1.45 5.32
C PHE A 27 -0.58 -1.86 6.69
N SER A 28 -1.36 -2.55 7.52
CA SER A 28 -0.93 -3.00 8.86
C SER A 28 0.36 -3.83 8.88
N ARG A 29 0.71 -4.50 7.77
CA ARG A 29 1.95 -5.31 7.67
C ARG A 29 3.18 -4.50 7.22
N PHE A 30 3.00 -3.35 6.59
CA PHE A 30 4.10 -2.58 6.01
C PHE A 30 5.05 -1.92 7.03
N PRO A 31 4.60 -1.40 8.18
CA PRO A 31 5.52 -0.83 9.17
C PRO A 31 6.62 -1.79 9.62
N ARG A 32 6.27 -3.08 9.83
CA ARG A 32 7.25 -4.11 10.18
C ARG A 32 8.14 -4.47 9.00
N LEU A 33 7.55 -4.73 7.82
CA LEU A 33 8.30 -5.06 6.61
C LEU A 33 9.34 -3.99 6.27
N VAL A 34 8.94 -2.71 6.28
CA VAL A 34 9.81 -1.58 5.97
C VAL A 34 10.93 -1.47 7.00
N ARG A 35 10.62 -1.56 8.30
CA ARG A 35 11.63 -1.51 9.36
C ARG A 35 12.67 -2.63 9.22
N ASP A 36 12.23 -3.86 8.98
CA ASP A 36 13.11 -5.01 8.88
C ASP A 36 14.02 -4.92 7.63
N LEU A 37 13.48 -4.47 6.50
CA LEU A 37 14.24 -4.29 5.26
C LEU A 37 15.20 -3.10 5.36
N ALA A 38 14.74 -1.96 5.87
CA ALA A 38 15.59 -0.79 6.09
C ALA A 38 16.78 -1.13 6.99
N GLY A 39 16.54 -1.86 8.09
CA GLY A 39 17.59 -2.35 8.98
C GLY A 39 18.59 -3.28 8.27
N LYS A 40 18.11 -4.22 7.45
CA LYS A 40 18.98 -5.12 6.65
C LYS A 40 19.83 -4.38 5.63
N LEU A 41 19.31 -3.30 5.05
CA LEU A 41 19.99 -2.50 4.03
C LEU A 41 20.85 -1.37 4.64
N GLY A 42 20.82 -1.18 5.96
CA GLY A 42 21.50 -0.07 6.63
C GLY A 42 20.91 1.31 6.29
N LYS A 43 19.63 1.37 5.89
CA LYS A 43 18.94 2.61 5.48
C LYS A 43 18.06 3.13 6.62
N GLN A 44 17.90 4.45 6.70
CA GLN A 44 16.97 5.10 7.63
C GLN A 44 15.73 5.56 6.87
N VAL A 45 14.57 5.06 7.26
CA VAL A 45 13.31 5.27 6.55
C VAL A 45 12.16 5.48 7.55
N GLU A 46 11.32 6.46 7.27
CA GLU A 46 10.07 6.74 7.94
C GLU A 46 8.89 6.40 7.02
N LEU A 47 8.06 5.44 7.42
CA LEU A 47 6.89 5.06 6.63
C LEU A 47 5.69 5.92 6.98
N THR A 48 5.15 6.65 6.00
CA THR A 48 3.85 7.33 6.11
C THR A 48 2.78 6.54 5.37
N LEU A 49 1.62 6.31 6.01
CA LEU A 49 0.48 5.65 5.42
C LEU A 49 -0.68 6.63 5.30
N VAL A 50 -1.23 6.78 4.08
CA VAL A 50 -2.36 7.67 3.78
C VAL A 50 -3.49 6.86 3.15
N GLY A 51 -4.73 7.09 3.61
CA GLY A 51 -5.91 6.41 3.07
C GLY A 51 -6.15 5.01 3.62
N SER A 52 -5.70 4.70 4.84
CA SER A 52 -5.94 3.39 5.49
C SER A 52 -7.44 3.04 5.62
N SER A 53 -8.30 4.05 5.78
CA SER A 53 -9.75 3.90 5.86
C SER A 53 -10.44 3.79 4.49
N THR A 54 -9.72 3.97 3.38
CA THR A 54 -10.28 3.81 2.04
C THR A 54 -10.70 2.37 1.84
N GLU A 55 -11.93 2.16 1.39
CA GLU A 55 -12.49 0.84 1.17
C GLU A 55 -12.26 0.36 -0.26
N LEU A 56 -12.02 -0.94 -0.40
CA LEU A 56 -11.74 -1.57 -1.67
C LEU A 56 -12.26 -3.01 -1.69
N ASP A 57 -12.59 -3.54 -2.87
CA ASP A 57 -13.04 -4.92 -3.03
C ASP A 57 -12.02 -5.93 -2.46
N LYS A 58 -12.50 -6.88 -1.65
CA LYS A 58 -11.65 -7.93 -1.07
C LYS A 58 -10.77 -8.66 -2.10
N SER A 59 -11.30 -8.99 -3.28
CA SER A 59 -10.53 -9.72 -4.31
C SER A 59 -9.39 -8.88 -4.89
N LEU A 60 -9.57 -7.56 -4.95
CA LEU A 60 -8.52 -6.64 -5.36
C LEU A 60 -7.49 -6.44 -4.24
N ILE A 61 -7.92 -6.36 -2.98
CA ILE A 61 -7.03 -6.35 -1.80
C ILE A 61 -6.11 -7.56 -1.81
N GLU A 62 -6.64 -8.76 -2.03
CA GLU A 62 -5.82 -9.99 -2.05
C GLU A 62 -4.79 -9.96 -3.18
N ARG A 63 -5.16 -9.42 -4.35
CA ARG A 63 -4.29 -9.36 -5.54
C ARG A 63 -3.25 -8.25 -5.48
N ILE A 64 -3.49 -7.17 -4.73
CA ILE A 64 -2.60 -5.99 -4.70
C ILE A 64 -1.46 -6.11 -3.68
N ILE A 65 -1.58 -7.02 -2.70
CA ILE A 65 -0.59 -7.19 -1.62
C ILE A 65 0.82 -7.46 -2.17
N ASP A 66 0.96 -8.45 -3.06
CA ASP A 66 2.27 -8.84 -3.60
C ASP A 66 2.89 -7.74 -4.47
N PRO A 67 2.15 -7.12 -5.43
CA PRO A 67 2.63 -5.95 -6.16
C PRO A 67 3.08 -4.81 -5.25
N LEU A 68 2.30 -4.44 -4.23
CA LEU A 68 2.70 -3.35 -3.31
C LEU A 68 3.93 -3.72 -2.50
N THR A 69 4.01 -4.96 -2.03
CA THR A 69 5.21 -5.49 -1.34
C THR A 69 6.44 -5.37 -2.22
N HIS A 70 6.30 -5.68 -3.53
CA HIS A 70 7.39 -5.54 -4.49
C HIS A 70 7.80 -4.08 -4.71
N LEU A 71 6.84 -3.16 -4.85
CA LEU A 71 7.13 -1.73 -5.00
C LEU A 71 7.84 -1.14 -3.77
N VAL A 72 7.40 -1.53 -2.57
CA VAL A 72 8.05 -1.13 -1.30
C VAL A 72 9.49 -1.65 -1.25
N ARG A 73 9.74 -2.91 -1.64
CA ARG A 73 11.10 -3.46 -1.72
C ARG A 73 11.95 -2.69 -2.73
N ASN A 74 11.47 -2.48 -3.95
CA ASN A 74 12.22 -1.73 -4.96
C ASN A 74 12.59 -0.31 -4.49
N SER A 75 11.66 0.34 -3.80
CA SER A 75 11.89 1.67 -3.21
C SER A 75 13.00 1.62 -2.15
N LEU A 76 13.01 0.60 -1.31
CA LEU A 76 14.04 0.41 -0.28
C LEU A 76 15.37 -0.04 -0.85
N ASP A 77 15.40 -0.97 -1.80
CA ASP A 77 16.62 -1.54 -2.37
C ASP A 77 17.34 -0.53 -3.28
N HIS A 78 16.57 0.12 -4.17
CA HIS A 78 17.12 0.93 -5.25
C HIS A 78 16.70 2.40 -5.24
N GLY A 79 15.53 2.72 -4.68
CA GLY A 79 15.02 4.10 -4.67
C GLY A 79 15.68 5.00 -3.61
N ILE A 80 15.92 4.47 -2.42
CA ILE A 80 16.47 5.22 -1.28
C ILE A 80 17.98 5.08 -1.24
N GLU A 81 18.69 6.20 -1.25
CA GLU A 81 20.15 6.27 -1.12
C GLU A 81 20.60 5.93 0.32
N MET A 82 21.89 5.59 0.48
CA MET A 82 22.47 5.39 1.81
C MET A 82 22.45 6.70 2.63
N PRO A 83 22.35 6.63 3.96
CA PRO A 83 22.24 7.81 4.81
C PRO A 83 23.35 8.85 4.58
N GLU A 84 24.59 8.41 4.34
CA GLU A 84 25.74 9.29 4.07
C GLU A 84 25.54 10.05 2.75
N LYS A 85 25.17 9.34 1.67
CA LYS A 85 24.92 9.94 0.35
C LYS A 85 23.76 10.93 0.38
N ARG A 86 22.75 10.69 1.22
CA ARG A 86 21.63 11.63 1.41
C ARG A 86 22.10 12.94 2.01
N LEU A 87 22.91 12.88 3.07
CA LEU A 87 23.49 14.07 3.71
C LEU A 87 24.41 14.84 2.77
N GLU A 88 25.26 14.13 1.99
CA GLU A 88 26.10 14.74 0.95
C GLU A 88 25.27 15.49 -0.11
N ALA A 89 24.09 14.97 -0.43
CA ALA A 89 23.14 15.62 -1.33
C ALA A 89 22.26 16.69 -0.66
N GLY A 90 22.51 17.03 0.62
CA GLY A 90 21.74 18.02 1.38
C GLY A 90 20.33 17.56 1.79
N LYS A 91 20.03 16.26 1.70
CA LYS A 91 18.75 15.66 2.10
C LYS A 91 18.78 15.26 3.57
N MET A 92 17.60 15.06 4.17
CA MET A 92 17.49 14.52 5.53
C MET A 92 18.03 13.09 5.60
N LEU A 93 18.56 12.72 6.77
CA LEU A 93 19.12 11.40 7.07
C LEU A 93 18.09 10.28 6.84
N SER A 94 16.86 10.48 7.29
CA SER A 94 15.72 9.60 7.01
C SER A 94 15.11 9.93 5.65
N ALA A 95 14.74 8.90 4.90
CA ALA A 95 13.86 9.01 3.74
C ALA A 95 12.40 8.77 4.15
N THR A 96 11.45 9.31 3.39
CA THR A 96 10.01 9.08 3.56
C THR A 96 9.45 8.40 2.32
#